data_AF-A0A9X3TUS6-F1
#
_entry.id   AF-A0A9X3TUS6-F1
#
_cell.length_a   1.000
_cell.length_b   1.000
_cell.length_c   1.000
_cell.angle_alpha   90.00
_cell.angle_beta   90.00
_cell.angle_gamma   90.00
#
_symmetry.space_group_name_H-M   'P 1'
#
loop_
_entity.id
_entity.type
_entity.pdbx_description
1 polymer ?
#
loop_
_entity_poly.entity_id
_entity_poly.type
_entity_poly.pdbx_seq_one_letter_code
_entity_poly.pdbx_strand_id
1 'polypeptide(L)' 'MMLPLFLFAVGLLLMWQPRTKRWRARLLDHFNGDERRVRQRAHTFFLLGFAFILSALAYLYRLTV' A
#
# COMPACT_ATOMS: atom_id res chain seq x y z
N MET A 1 1.58 22.00 1.86
CA MET A 1 1.07 21.21 0.72
C MET A 1 1.89 19.96 0.39
N MET A 2 3.17 19.83 0.82
CA MET A 2 3.97 18.62 0.55
C MET A 2 3.49 17.33 1.25
N LEU A 3 2.98 17.42 2.49
CA LEU A 3 2.55 16.24 3.26
C LEU A 3 1.43 15.42 2.57
N PRO A 4 0.31 16.02 2.10
CA PRO A 4 -0.72 15.25 1.39
C PRO A 4 -0.21 14.62 0.09
N LEU A 5 0.65 15.32 -0.66
CA LEU A 5 1.32 14.76 -1.84
C LEU A 5 2.23 13.57 -1.48
N PHE A 6 2.97 13.67 -0.38
CA PHE A 6 3.81 12.58 0.13
C PHE A 6 2.97 11.36 0.56
N LEU A 7 1.89 11.57 1.30
CA LEU A 7 0.97 10.50 1.70
C LEU A 7 0.33 9.82 0.48
N PHE A 8 -0.01 10.59 -0.56
CA PHE A 8 -0.55 10.06 -1.81
C PHE A 8 0.48 9.22 -2.57
N ALA A 9 1.72 9.72 -2.70
CA ALA A 9 2.82 8.99 -3.32
C ALA A 9 3.14 7.69 -2.58
N VAL A 10 3.23 7.73 -1.25
CA VAL A 10 3.48 6.55 -0.40
C VAL A 10 2.31 5.56 -0.48
N GLY A 11 1.06 6.01 -0.48
CA GLY A 11 -0.12 5.16 -0.65
C GLY A 11 -0.12 4.40 -1.98
N LEU A 12 0.21 5.09 -3.08
CA LEU A 12 0.39 4.48 -4.39
C LEU A 12 1.54 3.47 -4.42
N LEU A 13 2.67 3.82 -3.80
CA LEU A 13 3.85 2.95 -3.77
C LEU A 13 3.58 1.66 -2.97
N LEU A 14 2.88 1.77 -1.84
CA LEU A 14 2.42 0.64 -1.02
C LEU A 14 1.43 -0.27 -1.79
N MET A 15 0.53 0.31 -2.59
CA MET A 15 -0.37 -0.45 -3.46
C MET A 15 0.36 -1.11 -4.64
N TRP A 16 1.42 -0.48 -5.15
CA TRP A 16 2.21 -1.00 -6.27
C TRP A 16 3.13 -2.16 -5.85
N GLN A 17 3.66 -2.11 -4.64
CA GLN A 17 4.59 -3.08 -4.09
C GLN A 17 4.12 -4.55 -4.23
N PRO A 18 2.88 -4.94 -3.85
CA PRO A 18 2.38 -6.31 -3.98
C PRO A 18 2.14 -6.77 -5.42
N ARG A 19 2.08 -5.87 -6.40
CA ARG A 19 1.97 -6.22 -7.83
C ARG A 19 3.27 -6.69 -8.45
N THR A 20 4.42 -6.47 -7.80
CA THR A 20 5.72 -6.80 -8.39
C THR A 20 6.05 -8.29 -8.26
N LYS A 21 6.42 -8.93 -9.38
CA LYS A 21 6.81 -10.36 -9.41
C LYS A 21 7.93 -10.70 -8.43
N ARG A 22 8.89 -9.77 -8.26
CA ARG A 22 10.00 -9.89 -7.29
C ARG A 22 9.53 -9.89 -5.84
N TRP A 23 8.48 -9.13 -5.51
CA TRP A 23 7.93 -9.11 -4.15
C TRP A 23 7.16 -10.39 -3.85
N ARG A 24 6.35 -10.86 -4.81
CA ARG A 24 5.63 -12.13 -4.68
C ARG A 24 6.61 -13.30 -4.53
N ALA A 25 7.67 -13.37 -5.33
CA ALA A 25 8.69 -14.43 -5.24
C ALA A 25 9.37 -14.47 -3.86
N ARG A 26 9.77 -13.30 -3.32
CA ARG A 26 10.38 -13.23 -1.97
C ARG A 26 9.45 -13.68 -0.85
N LEU A 27 8.17 -13.34 -0.93
CA LEU A 27 7.21 -13.76 0.10
C LEU A 27 6.81 -15.22 -0.06
N LEU A 28 6.76 -15.72 -1.29
CA LEU A 28 6.50 -17.14 -1.54
C LEU A 28 7.62 -18.01 -0.95
N ASP A 29 8.87 -17.59 -1.13
CA ASP A 29 10.06 -18.21 -0.54
C ASP A 29 10.02 -18.12 1.00
N HIS A 30 9.73 -16.94 1.55
CA HIS A 30 9.61 -16.74 2.99
C HIS A 30 8.47 -17.53 3.65
N PHE A 31 7.35 -17.71 2.95
CA PHE A 31 6.20 -18.49 3.43
C PHE A 31 6.19 -19.94 2.93
N ASN A 32 7.32 -20.45 2.42
CA ASN A 32 7.48 -21.85 2.06
C ASN A 32 6.42 -22.37 1.04
N GLY A 33 6.06 -21.52 0.08
CA GLY A 33 5.08 -21.82 -0.98
C GLY A 33 3.61 -21.51 -0.63
N ASP A 34 3.33 -20.95 0.55
CA ASP A 34 1.97 -20.76 1.06
C ASP A 34 1.27 -19.53 0.40
N GLU A 35 0.73 -19.73 -0.81
CA GLU A 35 0.14 -18.67 -1.65
C GLU A 35 -1.01 -17.91 -0.97
N ARG A 36 -1.76 -18.58 -0.08
CA ARG A 36 -2.88 -17.98 0.66
C ARG A 36 -2.40 -16.83 1.54
N ARG A 37 -1.28 -17.02 2.25
CA ARG A 37 -0.68 -15.98 3.12
C ARG A 37 -0.12 -14.83 2.30
N VAL A 38 0.49 -15.13 1.15
CA VAL A 38 0.99 -14.10 0.22
C VAL A 38 -0.15 -13.22 -0.28
N ARG A 39 -1.28 -13.83 -0.66
CA ARG A 39 -2.48 -13.11 -1.12
C ARG A 39 -3.12 -12.28 0.01
N GLN A 40 -3.20 -12.82 1.23
CA GLN A 40 -3.66 -12.05 2.40
C GLN A 40 -2.76 -10.83 2.65
N ARG A 41 -1.44 -11.02 2.64
CA ARG A 41 -0.48 -9.91 2.83
C ARG A 41 -0.65 -8.85 1.75
N ALA A 42 -0.85 -9.25 0.48
CA ALA A 42 -1.10 -8.33 -0.62
C ALA A 42 -2.37 -7.48 -0.39
N HIS A 43 -3.46 -8.10 0.08
CA HIS A 43 -4.68 -7.37 0.46
C HIS A 43 -4.45 -6.42 1.65
N THR A 44 -3.70 -6.83 2.67
CA THR A 44 -3.36 -5.96 3.81
C THR A 44 -2.54 -4.75 3.37
N PHE A 45 -1.52 -4.95 2.51
CA PHE A 45 -0.74 -3.85 1.95
C PHE A 45 -1.58 -2.92 1.09
N PHE A 46 -2.53 -3.47 0.32
CA PHE A 46 -3.49 -2.68 -0.45
C PHE A 46 -4.39 -1.83 0.46
N LEU A 47 -4.95 -2.42 1.53
CA LEU A 47 -5.74 -1.70 2.54
C LEU A 47 -4.93 -0.61 3.24
N LEU A 48 -3.66 -0.88 3.55
CA LEU A 48 -2.77 0.11 4.14
C LEU A 48 -2.53 1.29 3.19
N GLY A 49 -2.18 1.02 1.93
CA GLY A 49 -2.01 2.07 0.92
C GLY A 49 -3.29 2.87 0.68
N PHE A 50 -4.45 2.22 0.70
CA PHE A 50 -5.76 2.88 0.62
C PHE A 50 -6.02 3.79 1.83
N ALA A 51 -5.68 3.36 3.05
CA ALA A 51 -5.80 4.19 4.25
C ALA A 51 -4.91 5.44 4.18
N PHE A 52 -3.72 5.33 3.59
CA PHE A 52 -2.84 6.48 3.32
C PHE A 52 -3.48 7.46 2.32
N ILE A 53 -4.14 6.97 1.27
CA ILE A 53 -4.86 7.81 0.30
C ILE A 53 -6.02 8.54 0.98
N LEU A 54 -6.83 7.85 1.79
CA LEU A 54 -7.92 8.46 2.55
C LEU A 54 -7.40 9.53 3.52
N SER A 55 -6.28 9.25 4.20
CA SER A 55 -5.64 10.22 5.10
C SER A 55 -5.12 11.45 4.35
N ALA A 56 -4.54 11.26 3.15
CA ALA A 56 -4.13 12.36 2.29
C ALA A 56 -5.32 13.24 1.88
N LEU A 57 -6.44 12.62 1.50
CA LEU A 57 -7.71 13.28 1.17
C LEU A 57 -8.29 14.05 2.35
N ALA A 58 -8.33 13.46 3.55
CA ALA A 58 -8.79 14.12 4.76
C ALA A 58 -7.93 15.35 5.09
N TYR A 59 -6.61 15.23 4.93
CA TYR A 59 -5.68 16.33 5.14
C TYR A 59 -5.85 17.44 4.10
N LEU A 60 -6.10 17.07 2.83
CA LEU A 60 -6.40 18.01 1.75
C LEU A 60 -7.72 18.76 2.04
N TYR A 61 -8.77 18.04 2.41
CA TYR A 61 -10.07 18.61 2.77
C TYR A 61 -9.93 19.64 3.88
N ARG A 62 -9.20 19.31 4.96
CA ARG A 62 -8.91 20.24 6.07
C ARG A 62 -8.09 21.47 5.67
N LEU A 63 -7.27 21.38 4.62
CA LEU A 63 -6.51 22.55 4.14
C LEU A 63 -7.33 23.45 3.23
N THR A 64 -8.38 22.93 2.60
CA THR A 64 -9.31 23.66 1.73
C THR A 64 -10.54 24.22 2.46
N VAL A 65 -10.93 23.66 3.61
CA VAL A 65 -12.04 24.11 4.47
C VAL A 65 -11.48 24.81 5.70
#